data_AF-A0A0A1XKG2-F1
#
_entry.id   AF-A0A0A1XKG2-F1
#
_cell.length_a   1.000
_cell.length_b   1.000
_cell.length_c   1.000
_cell.angle_alpha   90.00
_cell.angle_beta   90.00
_cell.angle_gamma   90.00
#
_symmetry.space_group_name_H-M   'P 1'
#
loop_
_entity.id
_entity.type
_entity.pdbx_description
1 polymer ?
#
loop_
_entity_poly.entity_id
_entity_poly.type
_entity_poly.pdbx_seq_one_letter_code
_entity_poly.pdbx_strand_id
1 'polypeptide(L)'
;MLSKTQKLILGIVILLLVDVIWVTSSELTKFLYENEKFDKPFFCTYFKTSMFAIYLVVIGLVTPWRESCERQNGSYSVMDQVADDENYYSTNPSLSDPTFIPIRSSGAISGTESDDSSIRSVRFSKLAEVREMSAHEATEALMARLSYAASIRIHRQKSHHKTAKTALLFCVLWFVANYFFQLSLELGETAMVTLLSSSSSLFTLVLAAFFPSAVGDKFTITKIIAVALNIGGIVTVTITDIHDARFSRGALLALFSAFFYAAYLVFVKRKSDTEEKVDIPLFFGFVGLWNLLLMWPIFFILHFLKIEQFELPNQNQFAILFLNGLVGTVISEALWLWGCFLTSSLIGTIAMSLQIPLSIVFDVVLKRKPYSPMFYMGSIPIFLALMLVALLMRNDDSDPLMRLFKAIYRKLCRCRKPNIVRINDEEQQESLIGSND
;
A
#
# COMPACT_ATOMS: atom_id res chain seq x y z
N MET A 1 -8.93 -27.89 2.93
CA MET A 1 -7.76 -27.03 3.23
C MET A 1 -6.70 -27.29 2.16
N LEU A 2 -6.27 -26.30 1.38
CA LEU A 2 -5.16 -26.48 0.44
C LEU A 2 -3.84 -26.70 1.20
N SER A 3 -3.01 -27.62 0.70
CA SER A 3 -1.64 -27.82 1.20
C SER A 3 -0.79 -26.56 0.98
N LYS A 4 0.22 -26.32 1.83
CA LYS A 4 1.15 -25.16 1.72
C LYS A 4 1.76 -25.08 0.31
N THR A 5 2.15 -26.21 -0.26
CA THR A 5 2.71 -26.28 -1.62
C THR A 5 1.68 -25.91 -2.69
N GLN A 6 0.42 -26.33 -2.53
CA GLN A 6 -0.65 -25.99 -3.46
C GLN A 6 -0.98 -24.49 -3.42
N LYS A 7 -0.96 -23.86 -2.23
CA LYS A 7 -1.14 -22.41 -2.09
C LYS A 7 -0.01 -21.63 -2.79
N LEU A 8 1.23 -22.09 -2.63
CA LEU A 8 2.39 -21.48 -3.27
C LEU A 8 2.30 -21.59 -4.81
N ILE A 9 2.01 -22.78 -5.34
CA ILE A 9 1.84 -23.00 -6.78
C ILE A 9 0.70 -22.12 -7.32
N LEU A 10 -0.44 -22.10 -6.63
CA LEU A 10 -1.58 -21.27 -7.02
C LEU A 10 -1.20 -19.78 -7.06
N GLY A 11 -0.51 -19.28 -6.03
CA GLY A 11 -0.09 -17.89 -5.99
C GLY A 11 0.92 -17.53 -7.08
N ILE A 12 1.86 -18.42 -7.42
CA ILE A 12 2.78 -18.22 -8.55
C ILE A 12 2.01 -18.15 -9.87
N VAL A 13 1.06 -19.07 -10.10
CA VAL A 13 0.24 -19.08 -11.33
C VAL A 13 -0.58 -17.79 -11.44
N ILE A 14 -1.16 -17.31 -10.33
CA ILE A 14 -1.90 -16.05 -10.30
C ILE A 14 -0.98 -14.86 -10.62
N LEU A 15 0.22 -14.79 -10.05
CA LEU A 15 1.16 -13.70 -10.31
C LEU A 15 1.61 -13.67 -11.79
N LEU A 16 1.91 -14.82 -12.39
CA LEU A 16 2.25 -14.90 -13.81
C LEU A 16 1.08 -14.46 -14.71
N LEU A 17 -0.15 -14.83 -14.33
CA LEU A 17 -1.36 -14.39 -15.03
C LEU A 17 -1.55 -12.88 -14.92
N VAL A 18 -1.27 -12.28 -13.77
CA VAL A 18 -1.28 -10.83 -13.58
C VAL A 18 -0.28 -10.13 -14.51
N ASP A 19 0.94 -10.64 -14.63
CA ASP A 19 1.95 -10.05 -15.52
C ASP A 19 1.48 -10.03 -16.98
N VAL A 20 0.85 -11.12 -17.44
CA VAL A 20 0.25 -11.17 -18.78
C VAL A 20 -0.88 -10.16 -18.92
N ILE A 21 -1.74 -10.02 -17.90
CA ILE A 21 -2.82 -9.02 -17.91
C ILE A 21 -2.27 -7.60 -17.98
N TRP A 22 -1.23 -7.27 -17.22
CA TRP A 22 -0.64 -5.92 -17.23
C TRP A 22 0.04 -5.58 -18.54
N VAL A 23 0.83 -6.51 -19.10
CA VAL A 23 1.43 -6.32 -20.43
C VAL A 23 0.32 -6.13 -21.46
N THR A 24 -0.68 -7.02 -21.50
CA THR A 24 -1.82 -6.91 -22.43
C THR A 24 -2.64 -5.63 -22.21
N SER A 25 -2.78 -5.17 -20.97
CA SER A 25 -3.49 -3.93 -20.61
C SER A 25 -2.76 -2.69 -21.14
N SER A 26 -1.43 -2.64 -21.01
CA SER A 26 -0.61 -1.56 -21.57
C SER A 26 -0.71 -1.53 -23.10
N GLU A 27 -0.73 -2.71 -23.72
CA GLU A 27 -0.86 -2.88 -25.16
C GLU A 27 -2.23 -2.50 -25.69
N LEU A 28 -3.28 -2.88 -24.99
CA LEU A 28 -4.64 -2.50 -25.31
C LEU A 28 -4.84 -0.99 -25.19
N THR A 29 -4.12 -0.33 -24.28
CA THR A 29 -4.11 1.14 -24.17
C THR A 29 -3.41 1.77 -25.36
N LYS A 30 -2.29 1.19 -25.79
CA LYS A 30 -1.58 1.64 -27.00
C LYS A 30 -2.42 1.45 -28.27
N PHE A 31 -3.12 0.32 -28.40
CA PHE A 31 -4.07 0.07 -29.47
C PHE A 31 -5.19 1.11 -29.49
N LEU A 32 -5.71 1.52 -28.33
CA LEU A 32 -6.72 2.56 -28.21
C LEU A 32 -6.21 3.93 -28.72
N TYR A 33 -4.94 4.25 -28.47
CA TYR A 33 -4.31 5.48 -28.96
C TYR A 33 -4.03 5.47 -30.46
N GLU A 34 -3.45 4.38 -30.99
CA GLU A 34 -3.01 4.33 -32.38
C GLU A 34 -4.13 3.98 -33.37
N ASN A 35 -4.96 2.98 -33.05
CA ASN A 35 -5.92 2.41 -34.01
C ASN A 35 -7.31 3.04 -33.90
N GLU A 36 -7.80 3.23 -32.67
CA GLU A 36 -9.10 3.84 -32.41
C GLU A 36 -9.01 5.38 -32.32
N LYS A 37 -7.81 5.96 -32.40
CA LYS A 37 -7.52 7.42 -32.38
C LYS A 37 -8.13 8.14 -31.18
N PHE A 38 -8.07 7.53 -30.00
CA PHE A 38 -8.52 8.13 -28.75
C PHE A 38 -7.30 8.55 -27.90
N ASP A 39 -6.55 9.55 -28.37
CA ASP A 39 -5.31 10.10 -27.78
C ASP A 39 -5.57 10.98 -26.54
N LYS A 40 -6.24 10.39 -25.53
CA LYS A 40 -6.72 11.10 -24.33
C LYS A 40 -6.15 10.47 -23.05
N PRO A 41 -4.85 10.68 -22.78
CA PRO A 41 -4.16 10.04 -21.67
C PRO A 41 -4.72 10.44 -20.31
N PHE A 42 -5.18 11.69 -20.14
CA PHE A 42 -5.81 12.12 -18.89
C PHE A 42 -7.13 11.40 -18.67
N PHE A 43 -8.01 11.36 -19.69
CA PHE A 43 -9.28 10.63 -19.62
C PHE A 43 -9.07 9.14 -19.32
N CYS A 44 -8.15 8.48 -20.02
CA CYS A 44 -7.81 7.07 -19.79
C CYS A 44 -7.32 6.84 -18.35
N THR A 45 -6.45 7.70 -17.84
CA THR A 45 -5.94 7.61 -16.47
C THR A 45 -7.05 7.80 -15.45
N TYR A 46 -7.85 8.85 -15.60
CA TYR A 46 -8.98 9.16 -14.73
C TYR A 46 -9.99 8.02 -14.67
N PHE A 47 -10.37 7.48 -15.84
CA PHE A 47 -11.34 6.41 -15.91
C PHE A 47 -10.81 5.14 -15.22
N LYS A 48 -9.58 4.72 -15.54
CA LYS A 48 -8.95 3.54 -14.94
C LYS A 48 -8.80 3.64 -13.43
N THR A 49 -8.28 4.76 -12.93
CA THR A 49 -8.06 4.96 -11.50
C THR A 49 -9.37 5.11 -10.71
N SER A 50 -10.40 5.73 -11.30
CA SER A 50 -11.74 5.80 -10.71
C SER A 50 -12.39 4.42 -10.55
N MET A 51 -12.05 3.42 -11.38
CA MET A 51 -12.60 2.07 -11.25
C MET A 51 -12.21 1.39 -9.94
N PHE A 52 -11.14 1.82 -9.24
CA PHE A 52 -10.84 1.31 -7.90
C PHE A 52 -11.97 1.59 -6.89
N ALA A 53 -12.83 2.59 -7.12
CA ALA A 53 -14.00 2.84 -6.28
C ALA A 53 -14.96 1.62 -6.21
N ILE A 54 -14.89 0.70 -7.19
CA ILE A 54 -15.63 -0.57 -7.17
C ILE A 54 -15.28 -1.38 -5.91
N TYR A 55 -14.06 -1.31 -5.38
CA TYR A 55 -13.73 -2.00 -4.12
C TYR A 55 -14.59 -1.53 -2.95
N LEU A 56 -14.90 -0.23 -2.86
CA LEU A 56 -15.80 0.29 -1.82
C LEU A 56 -17.23 -0.21 -2.01
N VAL A 57 -17.68 -0.31 -3.27
CA VAL A 57 -19.01 -0.85 -3.60
C VAL A 57 -19.09 -2.32 -3.21
N VAL A 58 -18.07 -3.11 -3.57
CA VAL A 58 -18.00 -4.55 -3.22
C VAL A 58 -17.95 -4.72 -1.71
N ILE A 59 -17.09 -4.01 -1.01
CA ILE A 59 -16.99 -4.08 0.46
C ILE A 59 -18.32 -3.61 1.09
N GLY A 60 -18.87 -2.49 0.63
CA GLY A 60 -20.11 -1.91 1.14
C GLY A 60 -21.36 -2.75 0.89
N LEU A 61 -21.40 -3.57 -0.16
CA LEU A 61 -22.52 -4.47 -0.45
C LEU A 61 -22.33 -5.87 0.14
N VAL A 62 -21.11 -6.41 0.11
CA VAL A 62 -20.82 -7.78 0.54
C VAL A 62 -20.69 -7.89 2.05
N THR A 63 -20.10 -6.89 2.73
CA THR A 63 -19.94 -6.97 4.19
C THR A 63 -21.28 -6.97 4.95
N PRO A 64 -22.27 -6.12 4.63
CA PRO A 64 -23.56 -6.17 5.31
C PRO A 64 -24.33 -7.45 4.96
N TRP A 65 -24.22 -7.92 3.71
CA TRP A 65 -24.86 -9.17 3.28
C TRP A 65 -24.31 -10.38 4.05
N ARG A 66 -22.98 -10.48 4.18
CA ARG A 66 -22.32 -11.54 4.94
C ARG A 66 -22.66 -11.47 6.43
N GLU A 67 -22.61 -10.28 7.03
CA GLU A 67 -22.98 -10.08 8.44
C GLU A 67 -24.45 -10.44 8.69
N SER A 68 -25.37 -10.15 7.75
CA SER A 68 -26.78 -10.57 7.82
C SER A 68 -26.95 -12.09 7.77
N CYS A 69 -26.16 -12.80 6.94
CA CYS A 69 -26.19 -14.27 6.89
C CYS A 69 -25.55 -14.93 8.12
N GLU A 70 -24.44 -14.40 8.63
CA GLU A 70 -23.76 -14.96 9.82
C GLU A 70 -24.56 -14.71 11.10
N ARG A 71 -25.30 -13.59 11.21
CA ARG A 71 -26.22 -13.33 12.33
C ARG A 71 -27.34 -14.37 12.47
N GLN A 72 -27.66 -15.08 11.39
CA GLN A 72 -28.66 -16.13 11.39
C GLN A 72 -28.12 -17.46 11.95
N ASN A 73 -26.78 -17.64 12.04
CA ASN A 73 -26.14 -18.93 12.31
C ASN A 73 -25.33 -19.05 13.62
N GLY A 74 -25.19 -18.02 14.46
CA GLY A 74 -24.57 -18.22 15.79
C GLY A 74 -24.15 -16.95 16.52
N SER A 75 -24.49 -16.89 17.82
CA SER A 75 -24.35 -15.73 18.71
C SER A 75 -23.04 -15.73 19.52
N TYR A 76 -21.87 -15.93 18.89
CA TYR A 76 -20.59 -15.83 19.61
C TYR A 76 -19.53 -15.16 18.74
N SER A 77 -19.21 -13.90 19.03
CA SER A 77 -18.05 -13.21 18.46
C SER A 77 -16.83 -13.48 19.33
N VAL A 78 -15.80 -14.10 18.77
CA VAL A 78 -14.48 -14.24 19.41
C VAL A 78 -13.93 -12.84 19.71
N MET A 79 -13.50 -12.62 20.94
CA MET A 79 -12.79 -11.41 21.34
C MET A 79 -11.38 -11.46 20.76
N ASP A 80 -11.06 -10.56 19.85
CA ASP A 80 -9.67 -10.30 19.50
C ASP A 80 -9.07 -9.49 20.65
N GLN A 81 -8.06 -10.05 21.32
CA GLN A 81 -7.30 -9.32 22.34
C GLN A 81 -6.44 -8.29 21.61
N VAL A 82 -6.98 -7.09 21.41
CA VAL A 82 -6.16 -5.93 21.05
C VAL A 82 -5.24 -5.69 22.24
N ALA A 83 -3.94 -5.89 22.02
CA ALA A 83 -2.90 -5.54 22.98
C ALA A 83 -2.85 -4.02 23.07
N ASP A 84 -3.72 -3.44 23.90
CA ASP A 84 -3.66 -2.02 24.24
C ASP A 84 -2.41 -1.76 25.09
N ASP A 85 -1.73 -0.67 24.75
CA ASP A 85 -0.42 -0.25 25.24
C ASP A 85 -0.28 -0.22 26.78
N GLU A 86 0.74 -0.93 27.28
CA GLU A 86 1.25 -1.00 28.66
C GLU A 86 1.94 0.31 29.12
N ASN A 87 1.27 1.48 29.03
CA ASN A 87 1.86 2.74 29.52
C ASN A 87 0.84 3.76 30.07
N TYR A 88 -0.09 3.30 30.91
CA TYR A 88 -1.14 4.15 31.51
C TYR A 88 -0.89 4.48 32.99
N TYR A 89 0.32 4.92 33.34
CA TYR A 89 0.57 5.54 34.65
C TYR A 89 1.04 6.98 34.45
N SER A 90 0.12 7.85 34.04
CA SER A 90 0.29 9.30 34.19
C SER A 90 0.05 9.66 35.66
N THR A 91 1.08 10.22 36.32
CA THR A 91 1.08 10.58 37.75
C THR A 91 0.27 11.85 38.08
N ASN A 92 -0.55 12.34 37.14
CA ASN A 92 -1.34 13.56 37.31
C ASN A 92 -2.80 13.22 37.63
N PRO A 93 -3.45 13.91 38.58
CA PRO A 93 -4.87 13.71 38.86
C PRO A 93 -5.69 14.10 37.62
N SER A 94 -6.41 13.13 37.05
CA SER A 94 -7.25 13.26 35.83
C SER A 94 -8.60 13.95 36.07
N LEU A 95 -8.93 14.22 37.33
CA LEU A 95 -10.23 14.74 37.73
C LEU A 95 -10.08 16.14 38.33
N SER A 96 -11.09 16.99 38.08
CA SER A 96 -11.20 18.31 38.71
C SER A 96 -11.35 18.21 40.23
N ASP A 97 -11.18 19.35 40.89
CA ASP A 97 -11.54 19.50 42.29
C ASP A 97 -13.02 19.14 42.52
N PRO A 98 -13.34 18.57 43.69
CA PRO A 98 -14.69 18.08 43.99
C PRO A 98 -15.69 19.23 44.13
N THR A 99 -16.79 19.14 43.38
CA THR A 99 -17.93 20.07 43.50
C THR A 99 -19.15 19.33 44.02
N PHE A 100 -19.79 19.83 45.09
CA PHE A 100 -20.94 19.16 45.71
C PHE A 100 -22.25 19.76 45.22
N ILE A 101 -23.09 18.95 44.57
CA ILE A 101 -24.38 19.37 44.00
C ILE A 101 -25.53 18.67 44.75
N PRO A 102 -26.61 19.38 45.12
CA PRO A 102 -27.77 18.74 45.75
C PRO A 102 -28.47 17.77 44.79
N ILE A 103 -28.76 16.56 45.27
CA ILE A 103 -29.46 15.54 44.47
C ILE A 103 -30.92 15.98 44.30
N ARG A 104 -31.30 16.36 43.08
CA ARG A 104 -32.70 16.70 42.74
C ARG A 104 -33.52 15.42 42.69
N SER A 105 -34.34 15.18 43.71
CA SER A 105 -35.42 14.19 43.65
C SER A 105 -36.58 14.79 42.85
N SER A 106 -36.73 14.38 41.60
CA SER A 106 -37.88 14.75 40.76
C SER A 106 -38.87 13.61 40.60
N GLY A 107 -39.18 12.92 41.70
CA GLY A 107 -40.18 11.86 41.77
C GLY A 107 -40.29 11.38 43.21
N ALA A 108 -41.54 11.17 43.67
CA ALA A 108 -41.86 10.71 45.02
C ALA A 108 -40.91 9.58 45.45
N ILE A 109 -40.01 9.89 46.36
CA ILE A 109 -39.05 8.93 46.87
C ILE A 109 -39.83 7.98 47.78
N SER A 110 -39.75 6.69 47.47
CA SER A 110 -40.12 5.62 48.38
C SER A 110 -39.36 5.78 49.71
N GLY A 111 -40.06 6.32 50.71
CA GLY A 111 -39.98 5.95 52.14
C GLY A 111 -38.61 5.66 52.76
N THR A 112 -37.64 6.57 52.67
CA THR A 112 -36.44 6.53 53.55
C THR A 112 -36.32 7.76 54.46
N GLU A 113 -37.42 8.49 54.66
CA GLU A 113 -37.57 9.28 55.88
C GLU A 113 -37.81 8.27 57.02
N SER A 114 -36.72 7.63 57.45
CA SER A 114 -36.74 6.79 58.63
C SER A 114 -37.18 7.64 59.79
N ASP A 115 -38.32 7.31 60.38
CA ASP A 115 -38.72 7.80 61.69
C ASP A 115 -37.51 7.69 62.64
N ASP A 116 -37.26 8.78 63.37
CA ASP A 116 -36.12 9.02 64.28
C ASP A 116 -36.11 8.05 65.50
N SER A 117 -36.91 6.98 65.47
CA SER A 117 -37.12 6.05 66.57
C SER A 117 -36.44 4.68 66.40
N SER A 118 -35.69 4.44 65.32
CA SER A 118 -34.94 3.18 65.15
C SER A 118 -33.48 3.30 65.58
N ILE A 119 -33.02 2.37 66.43
CA ILE A 119 -31.68 2.36 67.07
C ILE A 119 -30.53 2.22 66.04
N ARG A 120 -30.85 1.91 64.77
CA ARG A 120 -29.89 1.86 63.66
C ARG A 120 -30.53 2.43 62.39
N SER A 121 -30.58 3.75 62.28
CA SER A 121 -30.95 4.42 61.03
C SER A 121 -29.69 4.74 60.20
N VAL A 122 -29.74 4.49 58.90
CA VAL A 122 -28.67 4.84 57.94
C VAL A 122 -29.11 6.11 57.21
N ARG A 123 -28.43 7.23 57.47
CA ARG A 123 -28.69 8.51 56.81
C ARG A 123 -27.78 8.68 55.60
N PHE A 124 -28.38 8.76 54.42
CA PHE A 124 -27.64 9.07 53.19
C PHE A 124 -27.41 10.58 53.04
N SER A 125 -26.24 10.96 52.53
CA SER A 125 -25.95 12.36 52.17
C SER A 125 -26.88 12.81 51.03
N LYS A 126 -27.45 14.01 51.17
CA LYS A 126 -28.28 14.65 50.12
C LYS A 126 -27.46 15.41 49.07
N LEU A 127 -26.13 15.38 49.19
CA LEU A 127 -25.18 15.99 48.29
C LEU A 127 -24.46 14.90 47.50
N ALA A 128 -24.38 15.07 46.18
CA ALA A 128 -23.54 14.26 45.31
C ALA A 128 -22.22 15.01 45.06
N GLU A 129 -21.10 14.31 45.23
CA GLU A 129 -19.80 14.78 44.78
C GLU A 129 -19.70 14.58 43.26
N VAL A 130 -19.49 15.67 42.53
CA VAL A 130 -19.29 15.67 41.08
C VAL A 130 -17.87 16.14 40.82
N ARG A 131 -17.11 15.30 40.11
CA ARG A 131 -15.80 15.66 39.57
C ARG A 131 -15.91 15.66 38.06
N GLU A 132 -15.49 16.74 37.45
CA GLU A 132 -15.42 16.86 36.00
C GLU A 132 -14.12 16.22 35.52
N MET A 133 -14.24 15.46 34.45
CA MET A 133 -13.09 14.89 33.77
C MET A 133 -12.78 15.73 32.53
N SER A 134 -11.53 15.68 32.06
CA SER A 134 -11.15 16.40 30.85
C SER A 134 -11.99 15.92 29.66
N ALA A 135 -12.27 16.80 28.69
CA ALA A 135 -13.08 16.45 27.52
C ALA A 135 -12.47 15.28 26.72
N HIS A 136 -11.14 15.15 26.72
CA HIS A 136 -10.43 14.04 26.08
C HIS A 136 -10.73 12.71 26.78
N GLU A 137 -10.46 12.64 28.10
CA GLU A 137 -10.72 11.43 28.90
C GLU A 137 -12.22 11.10 28.95
N ALA A 138 -13.11 12.10 28.90
CA ALA A 138 -14.55 11.90 28.85
C ALA A 138 -14.96 11.08 27.64
N THR A 139 -14.35 11.36 26.48
CA THR A 139 -14.64 10.59 25.27
C THR A 139 -14.10 9.16 25.36
N GLU A 140 -12.94 8.95 25.97
CA GLU A 140 -12.38 7.61 26.19
C GLU A 140 -13.20 6.77 27.16
N ALA A 141 -13.57 7.34 28.32
CA ALA A 141 -14.42 6.66 29.29
C ALA A 141 -15.83 6.38 28.74
N LEU A 142 -16.38 7.27 27.91
CA LEU A 142 -17.63 7.02 27.21
C LEU A 142 -17.47 5.89 26.19
N MET A 143 -16.36 5.82 25.45
CA MET A 143 -16.08 4.72 24.53
C MET A 143 -15.93 3.38 25.25
N ALA A 144 -15.28 3.35 26.41
CA ALA A 144 -15.12 2.14 27.22
C ALA A 144 -16.44 1.61 27.81
N ARG A 145 -17.44 2.48 27.99
CA ARG A 145 -18.79 2.11 28.47
C ARG A 145 -19.73 1.59 27.37
N LEU A 146 -19.32 1.64 26.11
CA LEU A 146 -20.15 1.15 25.00
C LEU A 146 -20.22 -0.38 25.00
N SER A 147 -21.32 -0.91 24.48
CA SER A 147 -21.40 -2.35 24.21
C SER A 147 -20.33 -2.74 23.18
N TYR A 148 -19.81 -3.96 23.26
CA TYR A 148 -18.76 -4.45 22.35
C TYR A 148 -19.12 -4.26 20.86
N ALA A 149 -20.39 -4.50 20.49
CA ALA A 149 -20.87 -4.28 19.13
C ALA A 149 -20.84 -2.79 18.72
N ALA A 150 -21.07 -1.86 19.66
CA ALA A 150 -20.98 -0.43 19.42
C ALA A 150 -19.52 0.05 19.38
N SER A 151 -18.64 -0.47 20.24
CA SER A 151 -17.22 -0.11 20.24
C SER A 151 -16.52 -0.54 18.95
N ILE A 152 -16.77 -1.75 18.44
CA ILE A 152 -16.23 -2.20 17.14
C ILE A 152 -16.67 -1.30 15.99
N ARG A 153 -17.95 -0.90 15.94
CA ARG A 153 -18.46 -0.04 14.86
C ARG A 153 -17.78 1.32 14.84
N ILE A 154 -17.60 1.93 16.01
CA ILE A 154 -16.90 3.21 16.13
C ILE A 154 -15.44 3.05 15.77
N HIS A 155 -14.78 1.97 16.20
CA HIS A 155 -13.40 1.69 15.84
C HIS A 155 -13.23 1.52 14.32
N ARG A 156 -14.10 0.73 13.66
CA ARG A 156 -14.14 0.61 12.19
C ARG A 156 -14.36 1.96 11.51
N GLN A 157 -15.32 2.76 11.97
CA GLN A 157 -15.59 4.08 11.40
C GLN A 157 -14.39 5.04 11.54
N LYS A 158 -13.73 5.05 12.70
CA LYS A 158 -12.51 5.84 12.93
C LYS A 158 -11.38 5.37 12.01
N SER A 159 -11.18 4.05 11.87
CA SER A 159 -10.20 3.46 10.96
C SER A 159 -10.50 3.86 9.51
N HIS A 160 -11.74 3.72 9.04
CA HIS A 160 -12.15 4.11 7.69
C HIS A 160 -11.90 5.61 7.43
N HIS A 161 -12.18 6.49 8.40
CA HIS A 161 -11.92 7.92 8.25
C HIS A 161 -10.42 8.24 8.16
N LYS A 162 -9.60 7.58 8.99
CA LYS A 162 -8.14 7.67 8.92
C LYS A 162 -7.64 7.20 7.55
N THR A 163 -8.07 6.02 7.09
CA THR A 163 -7.72 5.45 5.78
C THR A 163 -8.18 6.34 4.62
N ALA A 164 -9.37 6.94 4.70
CA ALA A 164 -9.84 7.88 3.69
C ALA A 164 -8.95 9.13 3.64
N LYS A 165 -8.56 9.68 4.80
CA LYS A 165 -7.68 10.86 4.88
C LYS A 165 -6.28 10.56 4.33
N THR A 166 -5.72 9.39 4.63
CA THR A 166 -4.42 8.99 4.09
C THR A 166 -4.51 8.75 2.59
N ALA A 167 -5.54 8.02 2.13
CA ALA A 167 -5.78 7.77 0.70
C ALA A 167 -5.91 9.05 -0.12
N LEU A 168 -6.46 10.14 0.43
CA LEU A 168 -6.54 11.43 -0.25
C LEU A 168 -5.15 11.97 -0.63
N LEU A 169 -4.20 11.96 0.31
CA LEU A 169 -2.83 12.42 0.07
C LEU A 169 -2.15 11.58 -1.01
N PHE A 170 -2.33 10.26 -0.93
CA PHE A 170 -1.72 9.32 -1.86
C PHE A 170 -2.37 9.32 -3.24
N CYS A 171 -3.65 9.65 -3.33
CA CYS A 171 -4.40 9.72 -4.58
C CYS A 171 -3.73 10.68 -5.58
N VAL A 172 -3.24 11.82 -5.12
CA VAL A 172 -2.59 12.82 -6.00
C VAL A 172 -1.28 12.26 -6.57
N LEU A 173 -0.41 11.69 -5.74
CA LEU A 173 0.85 11.09 -6.18
C LEU A 173 0.62 9.89 -7.11
N TRP A 174 -0.33 9.02 -6.77
CA TRP A 174 -0.73 7.89 -7.60
C TRP A 174 -1.23 8.35 -8.97
N PHE A 175 -2.11 9.35 -8.99
CA PHE A 175 -2.67 9.87 -10.23
C PHE A 175 -1.59 10.49 -11.12
N VAL A 176 -0.72 11.34 -10.56
CA VAL A 176 0.37 11.99 -11.30
C VAL A 176 1.33 10.95 -11.89
N ALA A 177 1.70 9.91 -11.13
CA ALA A 177 2.54 8.83 -11.62
C ALA A 177 1.89 8.11 -12.82
N ASN A 178 0.63 7.67 -12.67
CA ASN A 178 -0.09 6.96 -13.72
C ASN A 178 -0.38 7.84 -14.95
N TYR A 179 -0.60 9.14 -14.76
CA TYR A 179 -0.79 10.08 -15.85
C TYR A 179 0.48 10.20 -16.71
N PHE A 180 1.65 10.37 -16.09
CA PHE A 180 2.92 10.39 -16.81
C PHE A 180 3.23 9.04 -17.48
N PHE A 181 2.83 7.92 -16.87
CA PHE A 181 2.94 6.60 -17.51
C PHE A 181 2.10 6.53 -18.79
N GLN A 182 0.85 7.02 -18.75
CA GLN A 182 -0.02 7.04 -19.93
C GLN A 182 0.45 7.99 -21.03
N LEU A 183 0.94 9.18 -20.66
CA LEU A 183 1.58 10.10 -21.59
C LEU A 183 2.82 9.48 -22.25
N SER A 184 3.60 8.71 -21.49
CA SER A 184 4.75 7.99 -22.02
C SER A 184 4.35 6.90 -23.00
N LEU A 185 3.25 6.17 -22.74
CA LEU A 185 2.72 5.13 -23.64
C LEU A 185 2.20 5.67 -24.99
N GLU A 186 1.69 6.90 -25.01
CA GLU A 186 1.26 7.55 -26.26
C GLU A 186 2.45 7.90 -27.19
N LEU A 187 3.59 8.24 -26.59
CA LEU A 187 4.79 8.66 -27.32
C LEU A 187 5.76 7.51 -27.59
N GLY A 188 5.80 6.52 -26.70
CA GLY A 188 6.78 5.45 -26.68
C GLY A 188 6.22 4.06 -27.00
N GLU A 189 7.10 3.06 -26.88
CA GLU A 189 6.74 1.66 -26.99
C GLU A 189 6.49 1.05 -25.62
N THR A 190 5.53 0.14 -25.54
CA THR A 190 5.14 -0.55 -24.31
C THR A 190 6.34 -1.20 -23.61
N ALA A 191 7.19 -1.98 -24.30
CA ALA A 191 8.38 -2.55 -23.68
C ALA A 191 9.37 -1.50 -23.18
N MET A 192 9.58 -0.41 -23.93
CA MET A 192 10.48 0.69 -23.54
C MET A 192 9.95 1.44 -22.32
N VAL A 193 8.66 1.79 -22.31
CA VAL A 193 8.00 2.50 -21.20
C VAL A 193 7.98 1.64 -19.94
N THR A 194 7.69 0.34 -20.06
CA THR A 194 7.72 -0.61 -18.94
C THR A 194 9.14 -0.77 -18.38
N LEU A 195 10.15 -0.92 -19.25
CA LEU A 195 11.55 -1.00 -18.85
C LEU A 195 11.99 0.27 -18.13
N LEU A 196 11.63 1.45 -18.64
CA LEU A 196 12.04 2.72 -18.05
C LEU A 196 11.26 3.02 -16.76
N SER A 197 9.99 2.62 -16.67
CA SER A 197 9.17 2.72 -15.45
C SER A 197 9.66 1.80 -14.32
N SER A 198 10.28 0.66 -14.67
CA SER A 198 10.90 -0.25 -13.69
C SER A 198 12.09 0.37 -12.91
N SER A 199 12.63 1.49 -13.43
CA SER A 199 13.60 2.33 -12.70
C SER A 199 13.03 2.99 -11.43
N SER A 200 11.72 2.90 -11.19
CA SER A 200 11.10 3.29 -9.92
C SER A 200 11.75 2.60 -8.72
N SER A 201 12.29 1.39 -8.89
CA SER A 201 13.08 0.69 -7.86
C SER A 201 14.34 1.47 -7.45
N LEU A 202 15.04 2.11 -8.40
CA LEU A 202 16.18 2.98 -8.13
C LEU A 202 15.75 4.18 -7.30
N PHE A 203 14.71 4.89 -7.72
CA PHE A 203 14.22 6.07 -7.01
C PHE A 203 13.70 5.69 -5.62
N THR A 204 13.10 4.51 -5.47
CA THR A 204 12.63 3.98 -4.19
C THR A 204 13.80 3.79 -3.23
N LEU A 205 14.90 3.19 -3.68
CA LEU A 205 16.11 3.01 -2.85
C LEU A 205 16.72 4.34 -2.42
N VAL A 206 16.80 5.30 -3.34
CA VAL A 206 17.35 6.63 -3.06
C VAL A 206 16.47 7.39 -2.07
N LEU A 207 15.16 7.43 -2.31
CA LEU A 207 14.20 8.13 -1.44
C LEU A 207 14.05 7.45 -0.07
N ALA A 208 14.05 6.11 0.00
CA ALA A 208 14.03 5.39 1.27
C ALA A 208 15.29 5.68 2.11
N ALA A 209 16.44 5.93 1.48
CA ALA A 209 17.64 6.33 2.20
C ALA A 209 17.58 7.79 2.73
N PHE A 210 16.88 8.69 2.03
CA PHE A 210 16.63 10.06 2.52
C PHE A 210 15.54 10.12 3.60
N PHE A 211 14.52 9.26 3.49
CA PHE A 211 13.38 9.17 4.41
C PHE A 211 13.29 7.75 5.01
N PRO A 212 14.25 7.35 5.86
CA PRO A 212 14.30 6.00 6.40
C PRO A 212 13.06 5.72 7.26
N SER A 213 12.39 4.60 6.97
CA SER A 213 11.25 4.09 7.73
C SER A 213 11.66 2.90 8.61
N ALA A 214 12.61 2.09 8.13
CA ALA A 214 13.17 0.94 8.85
C ALA A 214 14.70 1.02 8.96
N VAL A 215 15.27 0.27 9.92
CA VAL A 215 16.74 0.16 10.12
C VAL A 215 17.45 -0.36 8.86
N GLY A 216 16.75 -1.20 8.08
CA GLY A 216 17.21 -1.73 6.80
C GLY A 216 17.25 -0.72 5.65
N ASP A 217 16.73 0.51 5.78
CA ASP A 217 16.68 1.49 4.69
C ASP A 217 18.03 2.22 4.47
N LYS A 218 19.04 2.01 5.34
CA LYS A 218 20.38 2.60 5.19
C LYS A 218 21.06 2.22 3.86
N PHE A 219 21.96 3.08 3.38
CA PHE A 219 22.76 2.80 2.19
C PHE A 219 23.68 1.60 2.43
N THR A 220 23.51 0.57 1.60
CA THR A 220 24.38 -0.59 1.59
C THR A 220 25.08 -0.75 0.25
N ILE A 221 26.20 -1.47 0.23
CA ILE A 221 26.99 -1.67 -1.01
C ILE A 221 26.14 -2.33 -2.10
N THR A 222 25.27 -3.28 -1.72
CA THR A 222 24.39 -3.94 -2.69
C THR A 222 23.39 -2.97 -3.31
N LYS A 223 22.83 -2.04 -2.51
CA LYS A 223 21.94 -0.99 -3.04
C LYS A 223 22.68 -0.06 -3.99
N ILE A 224 23.91 0.35 -3.67
CA ILE A 224 24.72 1.22 -4.55
C ILE A 224 25.00 0.52 -5.89
N ILE A 225 25.38 -0.75 -5.87
CA ILE A 225 25.62 -1.54 -7.10
C ILE A 225 24.33 -1.68 -7.91
N ALA A 226 23.19 -1.96 -7.26
CA ALA A 226 21.89 -2.06 -7.94
C ALA A 226 21.47 -0.73 -8.58
N VAL A 227 21.73 0.40 -7.92
CA VAL A 227 21.49 1.74 -8.48
C VAL A 227 22.40 1.99 -9.69
N ALA A 228 23.70 1.68 -9.58
CA ALA A 228 24.65 1.88 -10.68
C ALA A 228 24.29 1.04 -11.93
N LEU A 229 23.88 -0.22 -11.74
CA LEU A 229 23.44 -1.09 -12.83
C LEU A 229 22.16 -0.57 -13.51
N ASN A 230 21.19 -0.08 -12.72
CA ASN A 230 19.97 0.54 -13.27
C ASN A 230 20.30 1.79 -14.11
N ILE A 231 21.13 2.70 -13.59
CA ILE A 231 21.53 3.91 -14.32
C ILE A 231 22.26 3.54 -15.62
N GLY A 232 23.22 2.62 -15.55
CA GLY A 232 23.96 2.16 -16.73
C GLY A 232 23.05 1.54 -17.79
N GLY A 233 22.07 0.73 -17.37
CA GLY A 233 21.07 0.16 -18.27
C GLY A 233 20.18 1.21 -18.92
N ILE A 234 19.66 2.17 -18.15
CA ILE A 234 18.83 3.28 -18.65
C ILE A 234 19.60 4.10 -19.69
N VAL A 235 20.85 4.47 -19.40
CA VAL A 235 21.70 5.23 -20.33
C VAL A 235 21.93 4.42 -21.62
N THR A 236 22.22 3.12 -21.49
CA THR A 236 22.43 2.25 -22.66
C THR A 236 21.19 2.10 -23.53
N VAL A 237 19.99 2.02 -22.93
CA VAL A 237 18.72 1.95 -23.67
C VAL A 237 18.38 3.26 -24.35
N THR A 238 18.69 4.40 -23.72
CA THR A 238 18.28 5.72 -24.22
C THR A 238 19.26 6.31 -25.24
N ILE A 239 20.53 5.90 -25.25
CA ILE A 239 21.57 6.52 -26.08
C ILE A 239 21.34 6.34 -27.59
N THR A 240 20.74 5.22 -28.01
CA THR A 240 20.50 4.93 -29.43
C THR A 240 19.46 5.83 -30.05
N ASP A 241 18.40 6.12 -29.28
CA ASP A 241 17.19 6.75 -29.78
C ASP A 241 17.04 8.19 -29.22
N ILE A 242 18.08 8.72 -28.57
CA ILE A 242 18.09 10.08 -28.01
C ILE A 242 17.89 11.17 -29.06
N HIS A 243 18.25 10.88 -30.32
CA HIS A 243 18.09 11.81 -31.43
C HIS A 243 16.63 12.00 -31.85
N ASP A 244 15.74 11.06 -31.54
CA ASP A 244 14.32 11.23 -31.77
C ASP A 244 13.70 12.05 -30.63
N ALA A 245 13.22 13.25 -30.97
CA ALA A 245 12.57 14.15 -30.03
C ALA A 245 11.28 13.55 -29.43
N ARG A 246 10.58 12.68 -30.17
CA ARG A 246 9.38 11.99 -29.66
C ARG A 246 9.78 10.93 -28.64
N PHE A 247 10.82 10.14 -28.94
CA PHE A 247 11.37 9.14 -28.04
C PHE A 247 11.89 9.76 -26.74
N SER A 248 12.71 10.81 -26.83
CA SER A 248 13.31 11.46 -25.65
C SER A 248 12.27 12.07 -24.71
N ARG A 249 11.18 12.64 -25.24
CA ARG A 249 10.03 13.09 -24.44
C ARG A 249 9.33 11.92 -23.76
N GLY A 250 9.04 10.84 -24.50
CA GLY A 250 8.45 9.63 -23.94
C GLY A 250 9.29 9.04 -22.81
N ALA A 251 10.61 8.97 -23.01
CA ALA A 251 11.56 8.48 -22.01
C ALA A 251 11.57 9.36 -20.75
N LEU A 252 11.62 10.69 -20.91
CA LEU A 252 11.61 11.63 -19.79
C LEU A 252 10.31 11.50 -18.97
N LEU A 253 9.16 11.38 -19.64
CA LEU A 253 7.86 11.20 -18.97
C LEU A 253 7.78 9.86 -18.22
N ALA A 254 8.34 8.79 -18.78
CA ALA A 254 8.42 7.50 -18.06
C ALA A 254 9.30 7.60 -16.80
N LEU A 255 10.41 8.34 -16.85
CA LEU A 255 11.26 8.59 -15.67
C LEU A 255 10.54 9.45 -14.62
N PHE A 256 9.77 10.45 -15.03
CA PHE A 256 8.93 11.20 -14.10
C PHE A 256 7.86 10.31 -13.45
N SER A 257 7.19 9.47 -14.23
CA SER A 257 6.27 8.44 -13.71
C SER A 257 6.97 7.56 -12.67
N ALA A 258 8.15 7.03 -13.00
CA ALA A 258 8.94 6.18 -12.12
C ALA A 258 9.29 6.89 -10.80
N PHE A 259 9.65 8.17 -10.85
CA PHE A 259 9.95 8.97 -9.67
C PHE A 259 8.73 9.20 -8.78
N PHE A 260 7.59 9.62 -9.34
CA PHE A 260 6.37 9.84 -8.56
C PHE A 260 5.80 8.53 -8.00
N TYR A 261 5.91 7.43 -8.75
CA TYR A 261 5.52 6.10 -8.27
C TYR A 261 6.41 5.63 -7.12
N ALA A 262 7.73 5.85 -7.22
CA ALA A 262 8.66 5.55 -6.13
C ALA A 262 8.39 6.41 -4.89
N ALA A 263 8.11 7.70 -5.06
CA ALA A 263 7.72 8.58 -3.96
C ALA A 263 6.44 8.08 -3.28
N TYR A 264 5.43 7.70 -4.07
CA TYR A 264 4.21 7.05 -3.56
C TYR A 264 4.54 5.81 -2.72
N LEU A 265 5.35 4.87 -3.23
CA LEU A 265 5.71 3.64 -2.52
C LEU A 265 6.43 3.91 -1.20
N VAL A 266 7.42 4.81 -1.18
CA VAL A 266 8.19 5.14 0.03
C VAL A 266 7.30 5.80 1.08
N PHE A 267 6.42 6.73 0.68
CA PHE A 267 5.52 7.38 1.62
C PHE A 267 4.44 6.42 2.14
N VAL A 268 3.90 5.51 1.31
CA VAL A 268 2.96 4.48 1.77
C VAL A 268 3.63 3.53 2.74
N LYS A 269 4.85 3.04 2.43
CA LYS A 269 5.63 2.18 3.33
C LYS A 269 5.82 2.85 4.69
N ARG A 270 6.31 4.10 4.69
CA ARG A 270 6.51 4.87 5.92
C ARG A 270 5.25 5.01 6.76
N LYS A 271 4.13 5.32 6.10
CA LYS A 271 2.84 5.52 6.77
C LYS A 271 2.30 4.21 7.32
N SER A 272 2.42 3.13 6.55
CA SER A 272 1.99 1.78 6.94
C SER A 272 2.82 1.18 8.08
N ASP A 273 4.10 1.54 8.20
CA ASP A 273 4.95 1.09 9.32
C ASP A 273 4.66 1.87 10.61
N THR A 274 4.13 3.09 10.50
CA THR A 274 3.81 3.96 11.65
C THR A 274 2.38 3.79 12.16
N GLU A 275 1.44 3.44 11.28
CA GLU A 275 0.03 3.27 11.61
C GLU A 275 -0.38 1.79 11.66
N GLU A 276 -1.44 1.50 12.41
CA GLU A 276 -2.12 0.20 12.43
C GLU A 276 -2.37 -0.33 11.00
N LYS A 277 -2.26 -1.65 10.79
CA LYS A 277 -2.31 -2.29 9.47
C LYS A 277 -3.54 -1.82 8.69
N VAL A 278 -3.33 -1.03 7.65
CA VAL A 278 -4.38 -0.52 6.77
C VAL A 278 -4.86 -1.64 5.85
N ASP A 279 -6.17 -1.85 5.77
CA ASP A 279 -6.77 -2.75 4.78
C ASP A 279 -6.50 -2.23 3.35
N ILE A 280 -5.57 -2.89 2.65
CA ILE A 280 -5.11 -2.49 1.32
C ILE A 280 -6.27 -2.34 0.30
N PRO A 281 -7.26 -3.25 0.22
CA PRO A 281 -8.39 -3.07 -0.70
C PRO A 281 -9.26 -1.85 -0.38
N LEU A 282 -9.45 -1.55 0.92
CA LEU A 282 -10.19 -0.37 1.37
C LEU A 282 -9.42 0.91 1.01
N PHE A 283 -8.10 0.90 1.18
CA PHE A 283 -7.22 1.99 0.79
C PHE A 283 -7.31 2.31 -0.71
N PHE A 284 -7.16 1.31 -1.58
CA PHE A 284 -7.32 1.50 -3.02
C PHE A 284 -8.74 1.95 -3.40
N GLY A 285 -9.76 1.44 -2.70
CA GLY A 285 -11.13 1.89 -2.84
C GLY A 285 -11.30 3.39 -2.59
N PHE A 286 -10.73 3.91 -1.50
CA PHE A 286 -10.74 5.34 -1.22
C PHE A 286 -9.90 6.15 -2.20
N VAL A 287 -8.76 5.63 -2.67
CA VAL A 287 -7.98 6.28 -3.74
C VAL A 287 -8.84 6.48 -4.99
N GLY A 288 -9.58 5.45 -5.43
CA GLY A 288 -10.50 5.56 -6.55
C GLY A 288 -11.65 6.54 -6.32
N LEU A 289 -12.22 6.58 -5.11
CA LEU A 289 -13.26 7.53 -4.74
C LEU A 289 -12.76 8.98 -4.78
N TRP A 290 -11.60 9.25 -4.17
CA TRP A 290 -11.02 10.59 -4.20
C TRP A 290 -10.64 11.02 -5.60
N ASN A 291 -10.15 10.10 -6.42
CA ASN A 291 -9.87 10.37 -7.81
C ASN A 291 -11.12 10.82 -8.57
N LEU A 292 -12.22 10.07 -8.44
CA LEU A 292 -13.51 10.39 -9.04
C LEU A 292 -14.02 11.78 -8.62
N LEU A 293 -13.83 12.15 -7.34
CA LEU A 293 -14.32 13.41 -6.78
C LEU A 293 -13.43 14.63 -7.07
N LEU A 294 -12.11 14.46 -7.12
CA LEU A 294 -11.15 15.57 -7.15
C LEU A 294 -10.56 15.85 -8.53
N MET A 295 -10.44 14.84 -9.40
CA MET A 295 -9.71 14.99 -10.66
C MET A 295 -10.59 15.46 -11.83
N TRP A 296 -11.92 15.38 -11.72
CA TRP A 296 -12.81 15.82 -12.80
C TRP A 296 -12.70 17.32 -13.18
N PRO A 297 -12.42 18.29 -12.28
CA PRO A 297 -12.31 19.70 -12.68
C PRO A 297 -11.13 19.96 -13.62
N ILE A 298 -10.11 19.09 -13.58
CA ILE A 298 -8.92 19.19 -14.44
C ILE A 298 -9.29 18.96 -15.91
N PHE A 299 -10.39 18.24 -16.22
CA PHE A 299 -10.89 18.13 -17.60
C PHE A 299 -11.18 19.50 -18.23
N PHE A 300 -11.81 20.42 -17.48
CA PHE A 300 -12.10 21.76 -18.01
C PHE A 300 -10.82 22.55 -18.19
N ILE A 301 -9.89 22.47 -17.24
CA ILE A 301 -8.59 23.12 -17.33
C ILE A 301 -7.87 22.66 -18.61
N LEU A 302 -7.76 21.36 -18.83
CA LEU A 302 -7.11 20.79 -20.03
C LEU A 302 -7.83 21.18 -21.33
N HIS A 303 -9.16 21.22 -21.32
CA HIS A 303 -9.95 21.66 -22.48
C HIS A 303 -9.71 23.13 -22.82
N PHE A 304 -9.70 24.02 -21.82
CA PHE A 304 -9.42 25.44 -22.03
C PHE A 304 -7.98 25.70 -22.47
N LEU A 305 -7.02 24.94 -21.94
CA LEU A 305 -5.62 24.98 -22.36
C LEU A 305 -5.37 24.31 -23.73
N LYS A 306 -6.40 23.66 -24.31
CA LYS A 306 -6.32 22.88 -25.56
C LYS A 306 -5.20 21.82 -25.54
N ILE A 307 -4.84 21.33 -24.36
CA ILE A 307 -3.88 20.23 -24.20
C ILE A 307 -4.61 18.91 -24.53
N GLU A 308 -5.82 18.73 -24.01
CA GLU A 308 -6.67 17.56 -24.29
C GLU A 308 -8.12 18.05 -24.44
N GLN A 309 -8.71 17.84 -25.62
CA GLN A 309 -10.12 18.22 -25.84
C GLN A 309 -11.04 17.19 -25.21
N PHE A 310 -11.96 17.64 -24.35
CA PHE A 310 -12.99 16.78 -23.79
C PHE A 310 -13.96 16.29 -24.88
N GLU A 311 -13.94 14.99 -25.14
CA GLU A 311 -14.89 14.31 -26.03
C GLU A 311 -15.16 12.94 -25.43
N LEU A 312 -16.40 12.50 -25.50
CA LEU A 312 -16.78 11.21 -24.98
C LEU A 312 -16.37 10.11 -25.97
N PRO A 313 -15.88 8.97 -25.47
CA PRO A 313 -15.49 7.85 -26.33
C PRO A 313 -16.71 7.27 -27.06
N ASN A 314 -16.48 6.78 -28.27
CA ASN A 314 -17.45 5.97 -29.01
C ASN A 314 -17.75 4.65 -28.25
N GLN A 315 -18.85 3.97 -28.60
CA GLN A 315 -19.25 2.73 -27.92
C GLN A 315 -18.14 1.65 -27.90
N ASN A 316 -17.40 1.49 -29.00
CA ASN A 316 -16.28 0.54 -29.08
C ASN A 316 -15.09 0.97 -28.20
N GLN A 317 -14.71 2.25 -28.29
CA GLN A 317 -13.65 2.84 -27.46
C GLN A 317 -13.99 2.72 -25.97
N PHE A 318 -15.24 2.99 -25.60
CA PHE A 318 -15.74 2.85 -24.24
C PHE A 318 -15.71 1.41 -23.77
N ALA A 319 -16.13 0.44 -24.60
CA ALA A 319 -16.07 -0.97 -24.25
C ALA A 319 -14.63 -1.46 -24.01
N ILE A 320 -13.69 -1.06 -24.88
CA ILE A 320 -12.27 -1.36 -24.72
C ILE A 320 -11.71 -0.72 -23.45
N LEU A 321 -12.02 0.57 -23.21
CA LEU A 321 -11.56 1.30 -22.04
C LEU A 321 -12.15 0.72 -20.74
N PHE A 322 -13.42 0.34 -20.74
CA PHE A 322 -14.11 -0.29 -19.62
C PHE A 322 -13.50 -1.66 -19.30
N LEU A 323 -13.30 -2.51 -20.32
CA LEU A 323 -12.67 -3.81 -20.14
C LEU A 323 -11.23 -3.66 -19.62
N ASN A 324 -10.47 -2.72 -20.18
CA ASN A 324 -9.10 -2.43 -19.75
C ASN A 324 -9.07 -1.92 -18.31
N GLY A 325 -9.94 -0.98 -17.94
CA GLY A 325 -10.06 -0.51 -16.56
C GLY A 325 -10.44 -1.65 -15.60
N LEU A 326 -11.47 -2.42 -15.91
CA LEU A 326 -11.95 -3.47 -15.02
C LEU A 326 -10.93 -4.61 -14.87
N VAL A 327 -10.47 -5.19 -15.98
CA VAL A 327 -9.57 -6.35 -15.96
C VAL A 327 -8.13 -5.94 -15.69
N GLY A 328 -7.67 -4.91 -16.38
CA GLY A 328 -6.28 -4.47 -16.39
C GLY A 328 -5.88 -3.57 -15.22
N THR A 329 -6.83 -3.09 -14.41
CA THR A 329 -6.51 -2.38 -13.15
C THR A 329 -7.18 -3.02 -11.94
N VAL A 330 -8.52 -3.09 -11.86
CA VAL A 330 -9.22 -3.53 -10.65
C VAL A 330 -9.00 -5.03 -10.36
N ILE A 331 -9.24 -5.90 -11.35
CA ILE A 331 -9.11 -7.34 -11.15
C ILE A 331 -7.63 -7.71 -11.01
N SER A 332 -6.76 -7.14 -11.84
CA SER A 332 -5.33 -7.44 -11.80
C SER A 332 -4.67 -7.07 -10.47
N GLU A 333 -5.01 -5.92 -9.89
CA GLU A 333 -4.43 -5.50 -8.59
C GLU A 333 -4.95 -6.38 -7.44
N ALA A 334 -6.23 -6.78 -7.49
CA ALA A 334 -6.79 -7.72 -6.53
C ALA A 334 -6.12 -9.10 -6.61
N LEU A 335 -5.92 -9.60 -7.84
CA LEU A 335 -5.21 -10.86 -8.09
C LEU A 335 -3.74 -10.78 -7.67
N TRP A 336 -3.09 -9.64 -7.90
CA TRP A 336 -1.71 -9.42 -7.48
C TRP A 336 -1.57 -9.46 -5.96
N LEU A 337 -2.44 -8.74 -5.26
CA LEU A 337 -2.47 -8.72 -3.80
C LEU A 337 -2.76 -10.12 -3.25
N TRP A 338 -3.70 -10.85 -3.86
CA TRP A 338 -4.00 -12.22 -3.48
C TRP A 338 -2.84 -13.18 -3.74
N GLY A 339 -2.14 -13.02 -4.86
CA GLY A 339 -0.92 -13.75 -5.20
C GLY A 339 0.20 -13.50 -4.18
N CYS A 340 0.40 -12.24 -3.77
CA CYS A 340 1.35 -11.87 -2.73
C CYS A 340 0.97 -12.47 -1.36
N PHE A 341 -0.31 -12.51 -1.02
CA PHE A 341 -0.81 -13.13 0.21
C PHE A 341 -0.61 -14.65 0.24
N LEU A 342 -0.79 -15.33 -0.90
CA LEU A 342 -0.60 -16.78 -1.02
C LEU A 342 0.88 -17.20 -1.04
N THR A 343 1.77 -16.27 -1.42
CA THR A 343 3.21 -16.52 -1.56
C THR A 343 4.01 -15.67 -0.59
N SER A 344 4.62 -14.59 -1.07
CA SER A 344 5.29 -13.55 -0.30
C SER A 344 5.44 -12.30 -1.16
N SER A 345 5.62 -11.14 -0.52
CA SER A 345 5.90 -9.87 -1.22
C SER A 345 7.17 -9.94 -2.09
N LEU A 346 8.15 -10.76 -1.68
CA LEU A 346 9.36 -11.00 -2.47
C LEU A 346 9.06 -11.71 -3.79
N ILE A 347 8.23 -12.76 -3.77
CA ILE A 347 7.85 -13.48 -4.99
C ILE A 347 7.03 -12.56 -5.91
N GLY A 348 6.15 -11.73 -5.33
CA GLY A 348 5.46 -10.67 -6.06
C GLY A 348 6.42 -9.70 -6.77
N THR A 349 7.50 -9.29 -6.11
CA THR A 349 8.53 -8.40 -6.70
C THR A 349 9.31 -9.08 -7.83
N ILE A 350 9.59 -10.38 -7.70
CA ILE A 350 10.22 -11.16 -8.77
C ILE A 350 9.27 -11.29 -9.96
N ALA A 351 7.97 -11.53 -9.74
CA ALA A 351 6.99 -11.56 -10.82
C ALA A 351 6.94 -10.24 -11.59
N MET A 352 6.90 -9.10 -10.87
CA MET A 352 6.94 -7.77 -11.49
C MET A 352 8.14 -7.55 -12.42
N SER A 353 9.31 -8.10 -12.08
CA SER A 353 10.49 -7.98 -12.95
C SER A 353 10.36 -8.74 -14.27
N LEU A 354 9.50 -9.78 -14.32
CA LEU A 354 9.24 -10.59 -15.50
C LEU A 354 8.41 -9.83 -16.55
N GLN A 355 7.79 -8.72 -16.18
CA GLN A 355 7.03 -7.87 -17.09
C GLN A 355 7.89 -7.29 -18.20
N ILE A 356 9.17 -6.99 -17.92
CA ILE A 356 10.11 -6.46 -18.91
C ILE A 356 10.34 -7.47 -20.05
N PRO A 357 10.86 -8.69 -19.80
CA PRO A 357 11.04 -9.67 -20.87
C PRO A 357 9.72 -10.07 -21.52
N LEU A 358 8.61 -10.14 -20.76
CA LEU A 358 7.30 -10.46 -21.33
C LEU A 358 6.82 -9.39 -22.31
N SER A 359 7.00 -8.10 -21.99
CA SER A 359 6.67 -6.99 -22.90
C SER A 359 7.51 -7.03 -24.18
N ILE A 360 8.82 -7.30 -24.05
CA ILE A 360 9.71 -7.42 -25.21
C ILE A 360 9.30 -8.59 -26.11
N VAL A 361 8.96 -9.75 -25.52
CA VAL A 361 8.48 -10.91 -26.28
C VAL A 361 7.17 -10.58 -26.98
N PHE A 362 6.26 -9.88 -26.30
CA PHE A 362 4.99 -9.44 -26.88
C PHE A 362 5.23 -8.54 -28.11
N ASP A 363 6.07 -7.51 -27.99
CA ASP A 363 6.40 -6.60 -29.08
C ASP A 363 7.06 -7.31 -30.28
N VAL A 364 8.02 -8.21 -30.02
CA VAL A 364 8.74 -8.93 -31.09
C VAL A 364 7.84 -9.96 -31.80
N VAL A 365 7.04 -10.72 -31.04
CA VAL A 365 6.23 -11.81 -31.59
C VAL A 365 4.95 -11.30 -32.25
N LEU A 366 4.22 -10.38 -31.59
CA LEU A 366 2.91 -9.93 -32.05
C LEU A 366 3.00 -8.73 -32.98
N LYS A 367 3.83 -7.73 -32.68
CA LYS A 367 3.98 -6.53 -33.54
C LYS A 367 5.07 -6.67 -34.60
N ARG A 368 5.88 -7.72 -34.55
CA ARG A 368 7.01 -7.97 -35.48
C ARG A 368 7.98 -6.80 -35.57
N LYS A 369 8.11 -6.01 -34.48
CA LYS A 369 9.02 -4.85 -34.43
C LYS A 369 10.35 -5.29 -33.80
N PRO A 370 11.47 -5.27 -34.55
CA PRO A 370 12.76 -5.63 -33.99
C PRO A 370 13.34 -4.48 -33.17
N TYR A 371 13.92 -4.80 -32.01
CA TYR A 371 14.71 -3.84 -31.21
C TYR A 371 16.18 -3.84 -31.62
N SER A 372 16.84 -2.70 -31.43
CA SER A 372 18.29 -2.60 -31.59
C SER A 372 19.01 -3.54 -30.60
N PRO A 373 20.15 -4.14 -30.98
CA PRO A 373 20.98 -4.93 -30.05
C PRO A 373 21.34 -4.18 -28.75
N MET A 374 21.52 -2.86 -28.80
CA MET A 374 21.82 -2.06 -27.61
C MET A 374 20.66 -2.02 -26.61
N PHE A 375 19.41 -2.06 -27.10
CA PHE A 375 18.24 -2.15 -26.23
C PHE A 375 18.25 -3.43 -25.39
N TYR A 376 18.58 -4.56 -26.00
CA TYR A 376 18.75 -5.84 -25.28
C TYR A 376 19.95 -5.80 -24.33
N MET A 377 21.07 -5.19 -24.73
CA MET A 377 22.22 -5.03 -23.83
C MET A 377 21.90 -4.16 -22.61
N GLY A 378 21.06 -3.14 -22.76
CA GLY A 378 20.63 -2.26 -21.67
C GLY A 378 19.53 -2.84 -20.78
N SER A 379 18.70 -3.76 -21.28
CA SER A 379 17.64 -4.39 -20.48
C SER A 379 18.18 -5.43 -19.48
N ILE A 380 19.25 -6.15 -19.83
CA ILE A 380 19.92 -7.13 -18.95
C ILE A 380 20.36 -6.53 -17.61
N PRO A 381 21.14 -5.44 -17.54
CA PRO A 381 21.57 -4.88 -16.26
C PRO A 381 20.41 -4.33 -15.42
N ILE A 382 19.35 -3.80 -16.03
CA ILE A 382 18.14 -3.36 -15.33
C ILE A 382 17.44 -4.56 -14.68
N PHE A 383 17.23 -5.64 -15.43
CA PHE A 383 16.64 -6.87 -14.90
C PHE A 383 17.48 -7.47 -13.75
N LEU A 384 18.81 -7.51 -13.92
CA LEU A 384 19.73 -7.95 -12.86
C LEU A 384 19.65 -7.07 -11.61
N ALA A 385 19.53 -5.75 -11.79
CA ALA A 385 19.40 -4.83 -10.67
C ALA A 385 18.08 -5.05 -9.91
N LEU A 386 16.97 -5.28 -10.61
CA LEU A 386 15.69 -5.65 -9.99
C LEU A 386 15.75 -6.97 -9.22
N MET A 387 16.44 -7.98 -9.77
CA MET A 387 16.71 -9.22 -9.05
C MET A 387 17.56 -9.00 -7.80
N LEU A 388 18.58 -8.14 -7.85
CA LEU A 388 19.37 -7.78 -6.68
C LEU A 388 18.53 -7.07 -5.61
N VAL A 389 17.60 -6.20 -6.01
CA VAL A 389 16.65 -5.55 -5.09
C VAL A 389 15.70 -6.57 -4.46
N ALA A 390 15.17 -7.52 -5.25
CA ALA A 390 14.33 -8.59 -4.71
C ALA A 390 15.11 -9.48 -3.72
N LEU A 391 16.40 -9.75 -3.97
CA LEU A 391 17.27 -10.47 -3.04
C LEU A 391 17.58 -9.68 -1.77
N LEU A 392 17.69 -8.35 -1.88
CA LEU A 392 17.86 -7.47 -0.71
C LEU A 392 16.65 -7.57 0.22
N MET A 393 15.42 -7.57 -0.32
CA MET A 393 14.20 -7.76 0.46
C MET A 393 14.13 -9.10 1.20
N ARG A 394 14.94 -10.10 0.81
CA ARG A 394 15.02 -11.38 1.54
C ARG A 394 15.88 -11.31 2.79
N ASN A 395 16.92 -10.48 2.75
CA ASN A 395 18.02 -10.51 3.70
C ASN A 395 18.16 -9.13 4.37
N ASP A 396 17.10 -8.65 5.01
CA ASP A 396 17.04 -7.32 5.66
C ASP A 396 18.24 -7.06 6.60
N ASP A 397 18.76 -8.09 7.27
CA ASP A 397 19.88 -7.96 8.22
C ASP A 397 21.27 -8.17 7.61
N SER A 398 21.37 -8.58 6.35
CA SER A 398 22.68 -8.95 5.80
C SER A 398 22.88 -8.69 4.31
N ASP A 399 23.80 -7.77 4.03
CA ASP A 399 24.23 -7.44 2.69
C ASP A 399 24.83 -8.66 1.95
N PRO A 400 24.16 -9.18 0.91
CA PRO A 400 24.60 -10.39 0.23
C PRO A 400 25.91 -10.16 -0.53
N LEU A 401 26.06 -9.01 -1.20
CA LEU A 401 27.32 -8.70 -1.90
C LEU A 401 28.45 -8.35 -0.93
N MET A 402 28.15 -7.78 0.23
CA MET A 402 29.18 -7.58 1.27
C MET A 402 29.69 -8.92 1.80
N ARG A 403 28.78 -9.90 2.02
CA ARG A 403 29.18 -11.26 2.41
C ARG A 403 30.01 -11.94 1.32
N LEU A 404 29.60 -11.81 0.05
CA LEU A 404 30.35 -12.33 -1.09
C LEU A 404 31.72 -11.67 -1.21
N PHE A 405 31.80 -10.34 -1.10
CA PHE A 405 33.05 -9.59 -1.13
C PHE A 405 33.96 -9.99 0.04
N LYS A 406 33.44 -10.08 1.27
CA LYS A 406 34.18 -10.58 2.43
C LYS A 406 34.62 -12.04 2.26
N ALA A 407 33.87 -12.87 1.55
CA ALA A 407 34.24 -14.26 1.26
C ALA A 407 35.35 -14.33 0.19
N ILE A 408 35.23 -13.54 -0.89
CA ILE A 408 36.23 -13.43 -1.95
C ILE A 408 37.52 -12.84 -1.38
N TYR A 409 37.46 -11.73 -0.66
CA TYR A 409 38.60 -11.12 0.02
C TYR A 409 39.28 -12.09 0.98
N ARG A 410 38.53 -12.83 1.81
CA ARG A 410 39.10 -13.87 2.68
C ARG A 410 39.75 -15.01 1.92
N LYS A 411 39.19 -15.39 0.77
CA LYS A 411 39.74 -16.43 -0.12
C LYS A 411 41.01 -15.94 -0.85
N LEU A 412 41.05 -14.66 -1.22
CA LEU A 412 42.18 -14.01 -1.91
C LEU A 412 43.34 -13.69 -0.95
N CYS A 413 43.04 -13.23 0.28
CA CYS A 413 44.03 -12.83 1.27
C CYS A 413 44.50 -13.96 2.21
N ARG A 414 44.08 -15.23 1.99
CA ARG A 414 44.43 -16.40 2.83
C ARG A 414 44.28 -16.15 4.36
N CYS A 415 43.37 -15.28 4.78
CA CYS A 415 43.18 -15.00 6.20
C CYS A 415 42.48 -16.19 6.89
N ARG A 416 43.13 -16.74 7.91
CA ARG A 416 42.62 -17.85 8.75
C ARG A 416 41.27 -17.44 9.36
N LYS A 417 40.29 -18.36 9.41
CA LYS A 417 38.99 -18.13 10.06
C LYS A 417 39.24 -17.66 11.50
N PRO A 418 38.73 -16.50 11.95
CA PRO A 418 38.55 -16.30 13.38
C PRO A 418 37.49 -17.30 13.85
N ASN A 419 37.73 -17.99 14.97
CA ASN A 419 36.71 -18.77 15.66
C ASN A 419 35.60 -17.80 16.09
N ILE A 420 34.54 -17.73 15.29
CA ILE A 420 33.30 -17.08 15.73
C ILE A 420 32.61 -18.11 16.60
N VAL A 421 32.70 -17.92 17.92
CA VAL A 421 31.79 -18.54 18.87
C VAL A 421 30.41 -18.03 18.51
N ARG A 422 29.57 -18.88 17.93
CA ARG A 422 28.12 -18.64 17.92
C ARG A 422 27.69 -18.80 19.37
N ILE A 423 27.41 -17.69 20.03
CA ILE A 423 26.54 -17.72 21.20
C ILE A 423 25.20 -18.22 20.67
N ASN A 424 24.67 -19.28 21.28
CA ASN A 424 23.41 -19.87 20.89
C ASN A 424 22.31 -18.86 21.30
N ASP A 425 21.50 -18.40 20.36
CA ASP A 425 20.43 -17.42 20.61
C ASP A 425 19.29 -17.98 21.51
N GLU A 426 19.43 -19.19 22.06
CA GLU A 426 18.51 -19.78 23.04
C GLU A 426 18.49 -18.98 24.36
N GLU A 427 19.59 -18.33 24.76
CA GLU A 427 19.63 -17.52 25.99
C GLU A 427 18.85 -16.19 25.90
N GLN A 428 18.47 -15.73 24.69
CA GLN A 428 17.63 -14.53 24.54
C GLN A 428 16.12 -14.84 24.53
N GLN A 429 15.71 -16.10 24.63
CA GLN A 429 14.31 -16.52 24.78
C GLN A 429 13.94 -16.95 26.21
N GLU A 430 14.83 -16.83 27.19
CA GLU A 430 14.42 -16.94 28.59
C GLU A 430 13.55 -15.74 28.96
N SER A 431 12.24 -15.99 28.97
CA SER A 431 11.23 -15.10 29.54
C SER A 431 11.65 -14.63 30.93
N LEU A 432 11.73 -13.31 31.12
CA LEU A 432 11.94 -12.62 32.39
C LEU A 432 10.75 -12.76 33.38
N ILE A 433 10.02 -13.86 33.32
CA ILE A 433 9.01 -14.21 34.33
C ILE A 433 9.57 -15.41 35.09
N GLY A 434 10.30 -15.11 36.15
CA GLY A 434 10.61 -16.10 37.17
C GLY A 434 9.32 -16.54 37.83
N SER A 435 8.83 -17.72 37.48
CA SER A 435 7.83 -18.44 38.27
C SER A 435 8.53 -19.03 39.49
N ASN A 436 8.69 -18.22 40.53
CA ASN A 436 8.91 -18.64 41.91
C ASN A 436 8.24 -17.59 42.81
N ASP A 437 6.97 -17.82 43.12
CA ASP A 437 6.43 -17.86 44.50
C ASP A 437 4.94 -18.20 44.48
#